data_AF-A0A7S0DT93-F1
#
_entry.id   AF-A0A7S0DT93-F1
#
_cell.length_a   1.000
_cell.length_b   1.000
_cell.length_c   1.000
_cell.angle_alpha   90.00
_cell.angle_beta   90.00
_cell.angle_gamma   90.00
#
_symmetry.space_group_name_H-M   'P 1'
#
loop_
_entity.id
_entity.type
_entity.pdbx_description
1 polymer ?
#
loop_
_entity_poly.entity_id
_entity_poly.type
_entity_poly.pdbx_seq_one_letter_code
_entity_poly.pdbx_strand_id
1 'polypeptide(L)'
;EAEVGSVRSENTRETEMDTSNYKVSNQLSSAVRICREREEINLKMSENGKPLSEPLRVFAHEIGSQGQRSFIAATPPEFFRRYMKVPAMTRSFHEVIVEDSPCHLYFDVEFYTQFNPTLDGDELVDELLDNLDLGLNKLLNISLKAEWITELDSSMDLKFSRHLIVQIPGYAFRDSRNVKELIHIIHAPPPSGLGKRCLVVETEKGNTSFIDLAVYNRNHCFRLYLSTKFGKNRFLVPSKRQARQGGDLSA
;
A
#
# COMPACT_ATOMS: atom_id res chain seq x y z
N GLU A 1 22.13 8.74 74.25
CA GLU A 1 20.78 8.57 73.69
C GLU A 1 20.68 9.30 72.36
N ALA A 2 19.93 8.71 71.44
CA ALA A 2 19.41 9.22 70.16
C ALA A 2 20.39 9.39 68.97
N GLU A 3 20.25 8.45 68.05
CA GLU A 3 20.54 8.52 66.61
C GLU A 3 19.77 9.66 65.93
N VAL A 4 20.36 10.26 64.88
CA VAL A 4 19.62 10.93 63.80
C VAL A 4 20.21 10.47 62.47
N GLY A 5 19.41 9.72 61.71
CA GLY A 5 19.73 9.16 60.40
C GLY A 5 19.69 10.19 59.28
N SER A 6 20.67 10.09 58.39
CA SER A 6 20.77 10.87 57.14
C SER A 6 19.93 10.23 56.04
N VAL A 7 19.03 11.03 55.47
CA VAL A 7 18.20 10.68 54.30
C VAL A 7 19.09 10.52 53.05
N ARG A 8 18.94 9.39 52.34
CA ARG A 8 19.54 9.13 51.03
C ARG A 8 18.71 9.80 49.95
N SER A 9 19.36 10.60 49.09
CA SER A 9 18.79 11.12 47.84
C SER A 9 18.71 10.00 46.80
N GLU A 10 17.50 9.73 46.30
CA GLU A 10 17.27 8.84 45.17
C GLU A 10 17.81 9.45 43.88
N ASN A 11 18.57 8.64 43.15
CA ASN A 11 19.24 9.00 41.91
C ASN A 11 18.30 8.59 40.76
N THR A 12 17.49 9.51 40.23
CA THR A 12 16.71 9.31 39.00
C THR A 12 17.67 9.26 37.82
N ARG A 13 17.89 8.06 37.27
CA ARG A 13 18.52 7.87 35.96
C ARG A 13 17.54 8.33 34.88
N GLU A 14 17.77 9.53 34.35
CA GLU A 14 17.26 9.91 33.04
C GLU A 14 17.90 8.98 32.01
N THR A 15 17.10 8.09 31.44
CA THR A 15 17.49 7.32 30.24
C THR A 15 17.65 8.30 29.09
N GLU A 16 18.90 8.62 28.75
CA GLU A 16 19.26 9.28 27.50
C GLU A 16 18.67 8.49 26.32
N MET A 17 17.68 9.10 25.68
CA MET A 17 17.04 8.56 24.49
C MET A 17 18.05 8.66 23.34
N ASP A 18 18.45 7.51 22.79
CA ASP A 18 19.45 7.38 21.75
C ASP A 18 19.05 8.15 20.48
N THR A 19 19.61 9.36 20.34
CA THR A 19 19.39 10.28 19.23
C THR A 19 20.14 9.90 17.95
N SER A 20 20.91 8.80 17.96
CA SER A 20 21.61 8.31 16.77
C SER A 20 20.65 7.80 15.69
N ASN A 21 19.51 7.21 16.08
CA ASN A 21 18.47 6.74 15.16
C ASN A 21 17.68 7.87 14.48
N TYR A 22 17.70 9.08 15.03
CA TYR A 22 16.99 10.23 14.44
C TYR A 22 17.82 10.90 13.32
N LYS A 23 19.13 10.64 13.25
CA LYS A 23 20.03 11.22 12.24
C LYS A 23 20.28 10.32 11.04
N VAL A 24 19.96 9.03 11.11
CA VAL A 24 20.18 8.07 10.00
C VAL A 24 19.04 8.15 8.95
N SER A 25 17.89 8.73 9.27
CA SER A 25 16.75 8.87 8.33
C SER A 25 16.94 9.93 7.22
N ASN A 26 17.99 10.76 7.28
CA ASN A 26 18.23 11.85 6.32
C ASN A 26 19.11 11.49 5.11
N GLN A 27 19.46 10.21 4.93
CA GLN A 27 20.16 9.72 3.73
C GLN A 27 19.33 8.75 2.88
N LEU A 28 18.01 8.80 3.01
CA LEU A 28 17.13 8.40 1.93
C LEU A 28 17.43 9.29 0.71
N SER A 29 17.51 8.70 -0.48
CA SER A 29 17.50 9.47 -1.72
C SER A 29 16.42 10.55 -1.59
N SER A 30 16.76 11.81 -1.87
CA SER A 30 15.79 12.93 -1.79
C SER A 30 14.50 12.67 -2.60
N ALA A 31 14.55 11.68 -3.49
CA ALA A 31 13.49 11.21 -4.36
C ALA A 31 12.39 10.38 -3.64
N VAL A 32 12.71 9.62 -2.59
CA VAL A 32 11.73 8.78 -1.87
C VAL A 32 11.57 9.25 -0.42
N ARG A 33 10.44 9.89 -0.14
CA ARG A 33 10.08 10.36 1.20
C ARG A 33 9.05 9.43 1.85
N ILE A 34 9.36 9.02 3.07
CA ILE A 34 8.54 8.16 3.91
C ILE A 34 8.32 8.86 5.24
N CYS A 35 7.12 8.69 5.79
CA CYS A 35 6.69 9.29 7.03
C CYS A 35 6.25 8.19 8.02
N ARG A 36 6.28 8.50 9.32
CA ARG A 36 5.73 7.58 10.33
C ARG A 36 4.21 7.69 10.34
N GLU A 37 3.55 6.57 10.03
CA GLU A 37 2.11 6.46 9.78
C GLU A 37 1.22 7.12 10.87
N ARG A 38 1.62 7.03 12.14
CA ARG A 38 0.82 7.50 13.28
C ARG A 38 0.85 9.02 13.51
N GLU A 39 1.91 9.72 13.12
CA GLU A 39 2.08 11.13 13.48
C GLU A 39 1.45 12.06 12.43
N GLU A 40 1.60 11.77 11.13
CA GLU A 40 1.16 12.71 10.08
C GLU A 40 -0.29 12.53 9.61
N ILE A 41 -0.81 11.30 9.58
CA ILE A 41 -2.19 11.05 9.10
C ILE A 41 -3.22 11.61 10.09
N ASN A 42 -2.92 11.57 11.40
CA ASN A 42 -3.79 12.08 12.46
C ASN A 42 -3.80 13.62 12.56
N LEU A 43 -2.77 14.31 12.07
CA LEU A 43 -2.65 15.77 12.18
C LEU A 43 -3.56 16.54 11.21
N LYS A 44 -3.97 15.94 10.08
CA LYS A 44 -4.64 16.69 9.01
C LYS A 44 -6.16 16.88 9.15
N MET A 45 -6.85 16.19 10.07
CA MET A 45 -8.32 16.14 10.05
C MET A 45 -8.98 16.15 11.44
N SER A 46 -8.94 17.30 12.13
CA SER A 46 -9.76 17.55 13.32
C SER A 46 -10.50 18.88 13.19
N GLU A 47 -11.80 18.84 12.87
CA GLU A 47 -12.68 20.03 12.89
C GLU A 47 -12.95 20.54 14.32
N ASN A 48 -12.71 19.73 15.34
CA ASN A 48 -13.09 20.03 16.74
C ASN A 48 -11.92 19.96 17.75
N GLY A 49 -10.68 19.96 17.28
CA GLY A 49 -9.48 19.95 18.14
C GLY A 49 -9.26 18.67 18.97
N LYS A 50 -10.09 17.63 18.80
CA LYS A 50 -9.86 16.29 19.34
C LYS A 50 -9.37 15.37 18.22
N PRO A 51 -8.22 14.70 18.38
CA PRO A 51 -7.79 13.70 17.41
C PRO A 51 -8.82 12.57 17.40
N LEU A 52 -9.28 12.18 16.21
CA LEU A 52 -10.00 10.93 16.05
C LEU A 52 -9.05 9.79 16.46
N SER A 53 -9.57 8.69 17.00
CA SER A 53 -8.76 7.50 17.27
C SER A 53 -8.17 6.92 15.97
N GLU A 54 -8.83 7.18 14.85
CA GLU A 54 -8.39 6.82 13.51
C GLU A 54 -8.71 7.93 12.50
N PRO A 55 -7.84 8.16 11.50
CA PRO A 55 -8.03 9.22 10.53
C PRO A 55 -9.19 8.93 9.56
N LEU A 56 -9.86 9.99 9.10
CA LEU A 56 -10.85 9.89 8.03
C LEU A 56 -10.18 9.51 6.71
N ARG A 57 -10.85 8.65 5.94
CA ARG A 57 -10.53 8.33 4.55
C ARG A 57 -11.69 8.71 3.64
N VAL A 58 -11.38 8.88 2.36
CA VAL A 58 -12.37 9.16 1.32
C VAL A 58 -12.60 7.89 0.52
N PHE A 59 -13.86 7.53 0.35
CA PHE A 59 -14.30 6.40 -0.45
C PHE A 59 -15.20 6.89 -1.58
N ALA A 60 -15.18 6.21 -2.72
CA ALA A 60 -16.03 6.50 -3.86
C ALA A 60 -16.92 5.30 -4.18
N HIS A 61 -18.22 5.52 -4.30
CA HIS A 61 -19.18 4.58 -4.84
C HIS A 61 -19.42 4.91 -6.31
N GLU A 62 -19.06 4.01 -7.22
CA GLU A 62 -19.37 4.13 -8.64
C GLU A 62 -20.85 3.81 -8.87
N ILE A 63 -21.62 4.79 -9.33
CA ILE A 63 -23.09 4.73 -9.42
C ILE A 63 -23.62 4.71 -10.86
N GLY A 64 -22.73 4.77 -11.85
CA GLY A 64 -23.12 4.79 -13.25
C GLY A 64 -22.01 4.35 -14.19
N SER A 65 -22.38 3.95 -15.40
CA SER A 65 -21.49 3.37 -16.42
C SER A 65 -20.52 4.37 -17.06
N GLN A 66 -20.70 5.67 -16.81
CA GLN A 66 -19.83 6.75 -17.31
C GLN A 66 -18.86 7.27 -16.24
N GLY A 67 -18.56 6.46 -15.21
CA GLY A 67 -17.63 6.82 -14.15
C GLY A 67 -18.19 7.82 -13.13
N GLN A 68 -19.52 7.95 -13.05
CA GLN A 68 -20.20 8.79 -12.06
C GLN A 68 -19.98 8.21 -10.66
N ARG A 69 -19.65 9.06 -9.70
CA ARG A 69 -19.29 8.65 -8.34
C ARG A 69 -20.00 9.49 -7.29
N SER A 70 -20.38 8.83 -6.20
CA SER A 70 -20.73 9.48 -4.93
C SER A 70 -19.58 9.28 -3.94
N PHE A 71 -19.23 10.31 -3.17
CA PHE A 71 -18.09 10.29 -2.25
C PHE A 71 -18.53 10.22 -0.79
N ILE A 72 -17.78 9.48 0.01
CA ILE A 72 -18.05 9.20 1.42
C ILE A 72 -16.77 9.48 2.21
N ALA A 73 -16.84 10.35 3.20
CA ALA A 73 -15.77 10.52 4.18
C ALA A 73 -16.14 9.75 5.46
N ALA A 74 -15.28 8.82 5.88
CA ALA A 74 -15.51 8.00 7.08
C ALA A 74 -14.20 7.41 7.59
N THR A 75 -14.15 7.02 8.86
CA THR A 75 -13.07 6.17 9.38
C THR A 75 -13.19 4.77 8.75
N PRO A 76 -12.09 4.06 8.46
CA PRO A 76 -12.14 2.75 7.80
C PRO A 76 -13.06 1.72 8.48
N PRO A 77 -13.06 1.53 9.82
CA PRO A 77 -13.92 0.55 10.48
C PRO A 77 -15.41 0.86 10.29
N GLU A 78 -15.75 2.14 10.38
CA GLU A 78 -17.13 2.60 10.28
C GLU A 78 -17.63 2.57 8.83
N PHE A 79 -16.75 2.82 7.85
CA PHE A 79 -17.03 2.54 6.45
C PHE A 79 -17.25 1.04 6.22
N PHE A 80 -16.30 0.21 6.66
CA PHE A 80 -16.32 -1.25 6.43
C PHE A 80 -17.58 -1.91 7.02
N ARG A 81 -17.97 -1.51 8.23
CA ARG A 81 -19.20 -1.98 8.89
C ARG A 81 -20.47 -1.72 8.07
N ARG A 82 -20.54 -0.59 7.36
CA ARG A 82 -21.68 -0.27 6.47
C ARG A 82 -21.52 -0.94 5.10
N TYR A 83 -20.31 -0.88 4.55
CA TYR A 83 -19.92 -1.48 3.28
C TYR A 83 -20.29 -2.97 3.21
N MET A 84 -19.99 -3.74 4.27
CA MET A 84 -20.28 -5.17 4.32
C MET A 84 -21.78 -5.51 4.32
N LYS A 85 -22.66 -4.54 4.60
CA LYS A 85 -24.13 -4.70 4.53
C LYS A 85 -24.69 -4.44 3.13
N VAL A 86 -23.90 -3.83 2.24
CA VAL A 86 -24.31 -3.62 0.84
C VAL A 86 -24.36 -4.98 0.14
N PRO A 87 -25.37 -5.29 -0.69
CA PRO A 87 -25.41 -6.53 -1.46
C PRO A 87 -24.18 -6.67 -2.37
N ALA A 88 -23.56 -7.85 -2.41
CA ALA A 88 -22.30 -8.06 -3.14
C ALA A 88 -22.34 -7.57 -4.60
N MET A 89 -23.43 -7.83 -5.33
CA MET A 89 -23.56 -7.47 -6.75
C MET A 89 -23.59 -5.95 -7.01
N THR A 90 -23.84 -5.13 -5.98
CA THR A 90 -23.87 -3.67 -6.10
C THR A 90 -22.69 -3.00 -5.39
N ARG A 91 -21.70 -3.77 -4.91
CA ARG A 91 -20.48 -3.22 -4.29
C ARG A 91 -19.50 -2.72 -5.35
N SER A 92 -19.69 -1.50 -5.84
CA SER A 92 -18.74 -0.84 -6.75
C SER A 92 -17.96 0.28 -6.04
N PHE A 93 -17.24 -0.07 -4.98
CA PHE A 93 -16.56 0.91 -4.11
C PHE A 93 -15.04 0.93 -4.31
N HIS A 94 -14.47 2.11 -4.09
CA HIS A 94 -13.05 2.40 -4.20
C HIS A 94 -12.61 3.23 -2.98
N GLU A 95 -11.38 3.04 -2.51
CA GLU A 95 -10.68 4.04 -1.71
C GLU A 95 -10.18 5.14 -2.66
N VAL A 96 -10.28 6.40 -2.26
CA VAL A 96 -9.66 7.51 -2.97
C VAL A 96 -8.30 7.76 -2.33
N ILE A 97 -7.22 7.45 -3.04
CA ILE A 97 -5.86 7.78 -2.65
C ILE A 97 -5.67 9.28 -2.88
N VAL A 98 -5.94 10.06 -1.84
CA VAL A 98 -5.95 11.52 -1.88
C VAL A 98 -4.57 12.04 -2.25
N GLU A 99 -4.51 13.05 -3.12
CA GLU A 99 -3.27 13.74 -3.45
C GLU A 99 -2.58 14.29 -2.17
N ASP A 100 -1.25 14.33 -2.19
CA ASP A 100 -0.41 14.87 -1.11
C ASP A 100 -0.71 14.28 0.29
N SER A 101 -1.23 13.06 0.34
CA SER A 101 -1.60 12.35 1.55
C SER A 101 -0.81 11.05 1.70
N PRO A 102 -0.36 10.70 2.92
CA PRO A 102 0.38 9.46 3.12
C PRO A 102 -0.41 8.23 2.69
N CYS A 103 0.28 7.26 2.09
CA CYS A 103 -0.32 6.01 1.64
C CYS A 103 0.62 4.83 1.88
N HIS A 104 0.04 3.63 1.96
CA HIS A 104 0.82 2.40 1.87
C HIS A 104 1.40 2.24 0.47
N LEU A 105 2.40 1.38 0.34
CA LEU A 105 2.83 0.91 -0.96
C LEU A 105 1.72 0.04 -1.56
N TYR A 106 1.37 0.28 -2.82
CA TYR A 106 0.37 -0.50 -3.53
C TYR A 106 0.77 -0.66 -4.99
N PHE A 107 0.28 -1.72 -5.63
CA PHE A 107 0.47 -1.99 -7.05
C PHE A 107 -0.86 -2.43 -7.66
N ASP A 108 -1.15 -1.93 -8.86
CA ASP A 108 -2.10 -2.54 -9.77
C ASP A 108 -1.28 -3.21 -10.88
N VAL A 109 -1.39 -4.53 -11.01
CA VAL A 109 -0.63 -5.31 -11.97
C VAL A 109 -1.57 -6.02 -12.93
N GLU A 110 -1.33 -5.87 -14.22
CA GLU A 110 -2.19 -6.45 -15.24
C GLU A 110 -1.49 -6.71 -16.56
N PHE A 111 -1.99 -7.72 -17.26
CA PHE A 111 -1.69 -7.94 -18.67
C PHE A 111 -2.79 -8.76 -19.33
N TYR A 112 -2.86 -8.67 -20.66
CA TYR A 112 -3.76 -9.51 -21.45
C TYR A 112 -3.02 -10.76 -21.92
N THR A 113 -3.58 -11.93 -21.60
CA THR A 113 -2.96 -13.23 -21.88
C THR A 113 -2.83 -13.50 -23.38
N GLN A 114 -3.73 -12.93 -24.20
CA GLN A 114 -3.67 -13.05 -25.66
C GLN A 114 -2.38 -12.49 -26.29
N PHE A 115 -1.78 -11.46 -25.68
CA PHE A 115 -0.51 -10.88 -26.12
C PHE A 115 0.69 -11.48 -25.38
N ASN A 116 0.45 -12.23 -24.30
CA ASN A 116 1.49 -12.76 -23.42
C ASN A 116 1.22 -14.23 -23.08
N PRO A 117 1.08 -15.13 -24.08
CA PRO A 117 0.59 -16.49 -23.85
C PRO A 117 1.57 -17.38 -23.06
N THR A 118 2.82 -16.96 -22.93
CA THR A 118 3.89 -17.69 -22.22
C THR A 118 4.21 -17.10 -20.86
N LEU A 119 3.63 -15.95 -20.47
CA LEU A 119 3.89 -15.33 -19.18
C LEU A 119 3.06 -16.01 -18.09
N ASP A 120 3.73 -16.37 -17.00
CA ASP A 120 3.08 -16.75 -15.75
C ASP A 120 2.95 -15.52 -14.86
N GLY A 121 1.71 -15.17 -14.52
CA GLY A 121 1.44 -14.03 -13.66
C GLY A 121 1.90 -14.21 -12.21
N ASP A 122 1.94 -15.43 -11.68
CA ASP A 122 2.49 -15.71 -10.34
C ASP A 122 4.00 -15.47 -10.33
N GLU A 123 4.73 -15.91 -11.37
CA GLU A 123 6.17 -15.67 -11.49
C GLU A 123 6.50 -14.17 -11.61
N LEU A 124 5.71 -13.39 -12.36
CA LEU A 124 5.89 -11.94 -12.47
C LEU A 124 5.61 -11.22 -11.14
N VAL A 125 4.64 -11.70 -10.36
CA VAL A 125 4.39 -11.18 -9.01
C VAL A 125 5.56 -11.50 -8.09
N ASP A 126 6.12 -12.71 -8.14
CA ASP A 126 7.30 -13.08 -7.34
C ASP A 126 8.53 -12.24 -7.71
N GLU A 127 8.76 -12.02 -9.01
CA GLU A 127 9.82 -11.15 -9.48
C GLU A 127 9.65 -9.69 -9.02
N LEU A 128 8.41 -9.18 -9.00
CA LEU A 128 8.11 -7.86 -8.43
C LEU A 128 8.43 -7.80 -6.94
N LEU A 129 8.04 -8.81 -6.17
CA LEU A 129 8.29 -8.85 -4.72
C LEU A 129 9.78 -9.00 -4.39
N ASP A 130 10.53 -9.79 -5.15
CA ASP A 130 11.98 -9.90 -5.04
C ASP A 130 12.67 -8.55 -5.29
N ASN A 131 12.27 -7.85 -6.37
CA ASN A 131 12.81 -6.53 -6.71
C ASN A 131 12.45 -5.49 -5.64
N LEU A 132 11.24 -5.57 -5.09
CA LEU A 132 10.80 -4.73 -4.00
C LEU A 132 11.61 -4.97 -2.72
N ASP A 133 11.80 -6.21 -2.28
CA ASP A 133 12.61 -6.54 -1.10
C ASP A 133 14.04 -6.00 -1.23
N LEU A 134 14.66 -6.21 -2.40
CA LEU A 134 15.99 -5.66 -2.69
C LEU A 134 16.02 -4.13 -2.63
N GLY A 135 15.00 -3.47 -3.17
CA GLY A 135 14.86 -2.01 -3.15
C GLY A 135 14.67 -1.45 -1.74
N LEU A 136 13.77 -2.04 -0.97
CA LEU A 136 13.51 -1.69 0.43
C LEU A 136 14.76 -1.92 1.29
N ASN A 137 15.47 -3.02 1.09
CA ASN A 137 16.69 -3.31 1.83
C ASN A 137 17.77 -2.27 1.55
N LYS A 138 18.01 -1.94 0.27
CA LYS A 138 19.03 -0.96 -0.13
C LYS A 138 18.72 0.46 0.34
N LEU A 139 17.46 0.89 0.26
CA LEU A 139 17.06 2.27 0.52
C LEU A 139 16.72 2.54 1.99
N LEU A 140 16.23 1.52 2.71
CA LEU A 140 15.64 1.68 4.04
C LEU A 140 16.16 0.68 5.06
N ASN A 141 16.99 -0.29 4.66
CA ASN A 141 17.40 -1.41 5.51
C ASN A 141 16.17 -2.18 6.07
N ILE A 142 15.13 -2.32 5.25
CA ILE A 142 13.91 -3.07 5.56
C ILE A 142 13.90 -4.34 4.71
N SER A 143 13.65 -5.50 5.35
CA SER A 143 13.35 -6.74 4.64
C SER A 143 11.84 -6.95 4.61
N LEU A 144 11.32 -7.21 3.42
CA LEU A 144 9.91 -7.44 3.14
C LEU A 144 9.46 -8.76 3.77
N LYS A 145 8.28 -8.74 4.39
CA LYS A 145 7.66 -9.94 4.96
C LYS A 145 6.36 -10.26 4.26
N ALA A 146 6.07 -11.56 4.11
CA ALA A 146 4.83 -12.05 3.52
C ALA A 146 3.59 -11.54 4.27
N GLU A 147 3.66 -11.44 5.60
CA GLU A 147 2.56 -10.95 6.46
C GLU A 147 2.19 -9.48 6.22
N TRP A 148 3.04 -8.71 5.52
CA TRP A 148 2.76 -7.31 5.18
C TRP A 148 2.05 -7.17 3.84
N ILE A 149 1.92 -8.26 3.07
CA ILE A 149 1.42 -8.23 1.70
C ILE A 149 -0.01 -8.75 1.70
N THR A 150 -0.92 -7.91 1.22
CA THR A 150 -2.28 -8.30 0.85
C THR A 150 -2.35 -8.37 -0.67
N GLU A 151 -2.52 -9.58 -1.19
CA GLU A 151 -2.69 -9.83 -2.63
C GLU A 151 -4.15 -10.16 -2.97
N LEU A 152 -4.74 -9.33 -3.83
CA LEU A 152 -6.12 -9.48 -4.31
C LEU A 152 -6.15 -9.74 -5.81
N ASP A 153 -6.93 -10.72 -6.24
CA ASP A 153 -7.11 -11.14 -7.62
C ASP A 153 -8.51 -10.76 -8.14
N SER A 154 -8.54 -10.27 -9.37
CA SER A 154 -9.76 -10.13 -10.17
C SER A 154 -9.55 -10.57 -11.61
N SER A 155 -8.62 -11.51 -11.80
CA SER A 155 -8.21 -12.07 -13.08
C SER A 155 -9.40 -12.76 -13.77
N MET A 156 -9.33 -12.80 -15.10
CA MET A 156 -10.27 -13.50 -15.97
C MET A 156 -9.51 -14.17 -17.11
N ASP A 157 -10.17 -15.03 -17.86
CA ASP A 157 -9.55 -15.90 -18.87
C ASP A 157 -8.58 -15.17 -19.83
N LEU A 158 -8.94 -13.94 -20.23
CA LEU A 158 -8.16 -13.13 -21.16
C LEU A 158 -7.32 -12.02 -20.50
N LYS A 159 -7.41 -11.85 -19.18
CA LYS A 159 -6.76 -10.76 -18.45
C LYS A 159 -6.30 -11.19 -17.07
N PHE A 160 -5.01 -11.15 -16.83
CA PHE A 160 -4.44 -11.16 -15.49
C PHE A 160 -4.65 -9.77 -14.86
N SER A 161 -5.14 -9.71 -13.62
CA SER A 161 -5.34 -8.45 -12.89
C SER A 161 -5.33 -8.68 -11.39
N ARG A 162 -4.32 -8.11 -10.71
CA ARG A 162 -4.19 -8.18 -9.26
C ARG A 162 -3.84 -6.83 -8.65
N HIS A 163 -4.31 -6.63 -7.43
CA HIS A 163 -3.84 -5.57 -6.55
C HIS A 163 -2.91 -6.17 -5.50
N LEU A 164 -1.78 -5.53 -5.27
CA LEU A 164 -0.92 -5.79 -4.11
C LEU A 164 -0.93 -4.57 -3.21
N ILE A 165 -1.10 -4.76 -1.91
CA ILE A 165 -1.00 -3.72 -0.90
C ILE A 165 0.04 -4.17 0.12
N VAL A 166 1.06 -3.35 0.36
CA VAL A 166 2.18 -3.65 1.25
C VAL A 166 2.17 -2.71 2.45
N GLN A 167 1.84 -3.25 3.62
CA GLN A 167 1.69 -2.55 4.87
C GLN A 167 2.91 -2.80 5.77
N ILE A 168 3.93 -1.95 5.62
CA ILE A 168 5.14 -2.03 6.42
C ILE A 168 4.87 -1.38 7.79
N PRO A 169 4.97 -2.11 8.92
CA PRO A 169 4.62 -1.57 10.23
C PRO A 169 5.39 -0.30 10.60
N GLY A 170 4.66 0.79 10.83
CA GLY A 170 5.22 2.08 11.23
C GLY A 170 5.68 2.97 10.07
N TYR A 171 5.52 2.54 8.82
CA TYR A 171 5.94 3.30 7.64
C TYR A 171 4.78 3.54 6.68
N ALA A 172 4.73 4.76 6.13
CA ALA A 172 3.88 5.13 5.00
C ALA A 172 4.66 5.99 4.03
N PHE A 173 4.42 5.85 2.73
CA PHE A 173 4.97 6.77 1.74
C PHE A 173 4.29 8.12 1.89
N ARG A 174 5.02 9.21 1.66
CA ARG A 174 4.47 10.57 1.78
C ARG A 174 3.23 10.78 0.89
N ASP A 175 3.24 10.20 -0.29
CA ASP A 175 2.14 10.23 -1.28
C ASP A 175 2.39 9.19 -2.39
N SER A 176 1.40 9.04 -3.29
CA SER A 176 1.47 8.10 -4.43
C SER A 176 2.59 8.41 -5.43
N ARG A 177 3.11 9.65 -5.49
CA ARG A 177 4.24 10.00 -6.37
C ARG A 177 5.54 9.41 -5.82
N ASN A 178 5.70 9.40 -4.49
CA ASN A 178 6.86 8.76 -3.84
C ASN A 178 6.82 7.23 -3.99
N VAL A 179 5.62 6.64 -4.02
CA VAL A 179 5.45 5.23 -4.41
C VAL A 179 5.92 5.00 -5.84
N LYS A 180 5.46 5.83 -6.80
CA LYS A 180 5.87 5.74 -8.21
C LYS A 180 7.39 5.85 -8.38
N GLU A 181 8.04 6.71 -7.61
CA GLU A 181 9.49 6.88 -7.67
C GLU A 181 10.25 5.65 -7.17
N LEU A 182 9.79 5.04 -6.07
CA LEU A 182 10.32 3.74 -5.64
C LEU A 182 10.18 2.70 -6.76
N ILE A 183 9.02 2.68 -7.44
CA ILE A 183 8.76 1.75 -8.55
C ILE A 183 9.79 1.95 -9.65
N HIS A 184 10.08 3.18 -10.07
CA HIS A 184 11.12 3.43 -11.06
C HIS A 184 12.50 2.94 -10.62
N ILE A 185 12.82 3.03 -9.33
CA ILE A 185 14.10 2.53 -8.79
C ILE A 185 14.16 1.01 -8.84
N ILE A 186 13.10 0.30 -8.44
CA ILE A 186 13.08 -1.18 -8.45
C ILE A 186 12.89 -1.76 -9.86
N HIS A 187 12.36 -0.97 -10.81
CA HIS A 187 12.27 -1.32 -12.24
C HIS A 187 13.56 -1.06 -13.01
N ALA A 188 14.51 -0.29 -12.46
CA ALA A 188 15.73 0.06 -13.17
C ALA A 188 16.53 -1.22 -13.48
N PRO A 189 16.92 -1.46 -14.75
CA PRO A 189 17.68 -2.65 -15.10
C PRO A 189 18.97 -2.69 -14.28
N PRO A 190 19.37 -3.85 -13.72
CA PRO A 190 20.59 -3.92 -12.95
C PRO A 190 21.77 -3.53 -13.85
N PRO A 191 22.76 -2.77 -13.33
CA PRO A 191 23.87 -2.22 -14.10
C PRO A 191 24.79 -3.27 -14.77
N SER A 192 24.52 -4.58 -14.60
CA SER A 192 25.41 -5.67 -14.98
C SER A 192 24.85 -6.63 -16.04
N GLY A 193 23.66 -6.39 -16.61
CA GLY A 193 23.13 -7.20 -17.73
C GLY A 193 22.88 -8.69 -17.43
N LEU A 194 23.05 -9.12 -16.18
CA LEU A 194 22.73 -10.45 -15.67
C LEU A 194 21.74 -10.30 -14.51
N GLY A 195 20.50 -10.72 -14.73
CA GLY A 195 19.56 -11.00 -13.65
C GLY A 195 18.19 -10.37 -13.84
N LYS A 196 17.24 -11.26 -14.14
CA LYS A 196 15.78 -11.15 -14.00
C LYS A 196 15.07 -10.12 -14.92
N ARG A 197 14.03 -10.63 -15.56
CA ARG A 197 13.35 -10.09 -16.74
C ARG A 197 12.74 -8.73 -16.39
N CYS A 198 12.74 -7.81 -17.35
CA CYS A 198 12.00 -6.57 -17.17
C CYS A 198 10.54 -6.93 -16.94
N LEU A 199 9.93 -6.41 -15.86
CA LEU A 199 8.50 -6.46 -15.55
C LEU A 199 7.73 -5.70 -16.64
N VAL A 200 7.73 -6.28 -17.83
CA VAL A 200 7.32 -5.74 -19.11
C VAL A 200 6.42 -6.76 -19.77
N VAL A 201 5.30 -6.29 -20.27
CA VAL A 201 4.26 -7.08 -20.90
C VAL A 201 3.92 -6.47 -22.26
N GLU A 202 3.52 -7.31 -23.19
CA GLU A 202 3.12 -6.88 -24.53
C GLU A 202 1.63 -6.47 -24.54
N THR A 203 1.34 -5.44 -25.33
CA THR A 203 -0.02 -4.98 -25.62
C THR A 203 -0.18 -4.77 -27.12
N GLU A 204 -1.40 -4.51 -27.57
CA GLU A 204 -1.68 -4.10 -28.95
C GLU A 204 -0.85 -2.89 -29.41
N LYS A 205 -0.45 -2.01 -28.48
CA LYS A 205 0.31 -0.78 -28.77
C LYS A 205 1.82 -0.94 -28.55
N GLY A 206 2.28 -2.17 -28.31
CA GLY A 206 3.67 -2.50 -27.98
C GLY A 206 3.89 -2.79 -26.50
N ASN A 207 5.15 -2.77 -26.09
CA ASN A 207 5.57 -3.15 -24.74
C ASN A 207 5.25 -2.06 -23.71
N THR A 208 4.77 -2.47 -22.55
CA THR A 208 4.49 -1.61 -21.39
C THR A 208 4.95 -2.29 -20.10
N SER A 209 4.92 -1.58 -18.98
CA SER A 209 5.16 -2.14 -17.65
C SER A 209 4.05 -3.10 -17.24
N PHE A 210 4.40 -4.19 -16.56
CA PHE A 210 3.47 -5.08 -15.84
C PHE A 210 2.68 -4.35 -14.74
N ILE A 211 3.30 -3.33 -14.14
CA ILE A 211 2.68 -2.44 -13.16
C ILE A 211 1.98 -1.31 -13.91
N ASP A 212 0.68 -1.12 -13.69
CA ASP A 212 -0.05 0.03 -14.22
C ASP A 212 0.43 1.31 -13.50
N LEU A 213 1.23 2.12 -14.18
CA LEU A 213 1.74 3.38 -13.64
C LEU A 213 0.71 4.52 -13.66
N ALA A 214 -0.46 4.33 -14.28
CA ALA A 214 -1.53 5.31 -14.33
C ALA A 214 -2.25 5.45 -12.99
N VAL A 215 -2.13 4.47 -12.09
CA VAL A 215 -2.75 4.48 -10.75
C VAL A 215 -2.10 5.45 -9.77
N TYR A 216 -0.91 5.96 -10.09
CA TYR A 216 -0.20 6.96 -9.30
C TYR A 216 -0.52 8.38 -9.80
N ASN A 217 -1.81 8.66 -9.93
CA ASN A 217 -2.33 9.97 -10.30
C ASN A 217 -3.07 10.63 -9.11
N ARG A 218 -3.50 11.89 -9.30
CA ARG A 218 -4.17 12.66 -8.24
C ARG A 218 -5.54 12.04 -7.93
N ASN A 219 -5.81 11.80 -6.64
CA ASN A 219 -7.11 11.32 -6.16
C ASN A 219 -7.54 10.01 -6.83
N HIS A 220 -6.59 9.10 -7.03
CA HIS A 220 -6.83 7.83 -7.72
C HIS A 220 -7.87 7.00 -6.97
N CYS A 221 -8.86 6.45 -7.68
CA CYS A 221 -9.84 5.54 -7.12
C CYS A 221 -9.33 4.10 -7.19
N PHE A 222 -8.85 3.57 -6.08
CA PHE A 222 -8.33 2.21 -5.96
C PHE A 222 -9.43 1.25 -5.46
N ARG A 223 -9.76 0.23 -6.26
CA ARG A 223 -10.93 -0.63 -6.00
C ARG A 223 -10.76 -1.45 -4.72
N LEU A 224 -11.83 -1.51 -3.92
CA LEU A 224 -11.83 -2.21 -2.63
C LEU A 224 -11.96 -3.73 -2.76
N TYR A 225 -11.48 -4.43 -1.73
CA TYR A 225 -11.78 -5.82 -1.46
C TYR A 225 -13.30 -6.10 -1.52
N LEU A 226 -13.69 -7.19 -2.18
CA LEU A 226 -15.06 -7.61 -2.51
C LEU A 226 -15.85 -6.64 -3.40
N SER A 227 -15.20 -5.64 -4.01
CA SER A 227 -15.85 -4.76 -4.97
C SER A 227 -15.62 -5.15 -6.42
N THR A 228 -16.62 -4.85 -7.24
CA THR A 228 -16.57 -4.97 -8.70
C THR A 228 -16.40 -3.58 -9.33
N LYS A 229 -16.09 -3.53 -10.63
CA LYS A 229 -16.35 -2.33 -11.42
C LYS A 229 -17.85 -2.23 -11.69
N PHE A 230 -18.39 -1.03 -11.84
CA PHE A 230 -19.84 -0.86 -12.08
C PHE A 230 -20.34 -1.70 -13.25
N GLY A 231 -21.44 -2.44 -13.02
CA GLY A 231 -22.06 -3.32 -14.01
C GLY A 231 -21.22 -4.55 -14.38
N LYS A 232 -20.13 -4.84 -13.66
CA LYS A 232 -19.32 -6.05 -13.85
C LYS A 232 -19.54 -7.01 -12.67
N ASN A 233 -19.33 -8.30 -12.94
CA ASN A 233 -19.47 -9.38 -11.97
C ASN A 233 -18.11 -10.02 -11.63
N ARG A 234 -17.06 -9.19 -11.53
CA ARG A 234 -15.69 -9.61 -11.19
C ARG A 234 -15.24 -8.95 -9.91
N PHE A 235 -15.36 -9.71 -8.83
CA PHE A 235 -14.97 -9.30 -7.48
C PHE A 235 -13.46 -9.27 -7.36
N LEU A 236 -12.95 -8.28 -6.64
CA LEU A 236 -11.58 -8.26 -6.16
C LEU A 236 -11.52 -9.09 -4.86
N VAL A 237 -10.94 -10.28 -4.91
CA VAL A 237 -10.94 -11.26 -3.82
C VAL A 237 -9.50 -11.67 -3.48
N PRO A 238 -9.20 -12.36 -2.38
CA PRO A 238 -7.84 -12.76 -2.08
C PRO A 238 -7.36 -13.73 -3.16
N SER A 239 -6.12 -13.58 -3.61
CA SER A 239 -5.57 -14.49 -4.61
C SER A 239 -5.45 -15.91 -4.05
N LYS A 240 -5.39 -16.91 -4.94
CA LYS A 240 -5.25 -18.32 -4.51
C LYS A 240 -3.98 -18.55 -3.69
N ARG A 241 -2.92 -17.77 -3.92
CA ARG A 241 -1.67 -17.84 -3.17
C ARG A 241 -1.79 -17.21 -1.79
N GLN A 242 -2.46 -16.06 -1.67
CA GLN A 242 -2.77 -15.45 -0.38
C GLN A 242 -3.66 -16.35 0.50
N ALA A 243 -4.72 -16.91 -0.09
CA ALA A 243 -5.69 -17.75 0.63
C ALA A 243 -5.08 -19.03 1.21
N ARG A 244 -3.98 -19.53 0.62
CA ARG A 244 -3.25 -20.72 1.10
C ARG A 244 -2.33 -20.41 2.29
N GLN A 245 -1.99 -19.14 2.52
CA GLN A 245 -1.07 -18.72 3.59
C GLN A 245 -1.79 -18.41 4.92
N GLY A 246 -3.11 -18.58 5.00
CA GLY A 246 -3.84 -18.57 6.28
C GLY A 246 -4.02 -17.19 6.94
N GLY A 247 -3.82 -16.10 6.21
CA GLY A 247 -4.06 -14.74 6.73
C GLY A 247 -5.56 -14.46 6.88
N ASP A 248 -6.02 -14.31 8.12
CA ASP A 248 -7.32 -13.72 8.42
C ASP A 248 -7.29 -12.24 7.98
N LEU A 249 -8.15 -11.86 7.04
CA LEU A 249 -8.23 -10.51 6.46
C LEU A 249 -9.00 -9.53 7.36
N SER A 250 -8.97 -9.76 8.67
CA SER A 250 -9.77 -9.05 9.66
C SER A 250 -9.00 -7.96 10.43
N ALA A 251 -7.74 -7.68 10.06
CA ALA A 251 -6.90 -6.66 10.70
C ALA A 251 -7.05 -5.27 10.06
#